data_AF-A0A3C0SM10-F1
#
_entry.id   AF-A0A3C0SM10-F1
#
_cell.length_a   1.000
_cell.length_b   1.000
_cell.length_c   1.000
_cell.angle_alpha   90.00
_cell.angle_beta   90.00
_cell.angle_gamma   90.00
#
_symmetry.space_group_name_H-M   'P 1'
#
loop_
_entity.id
_entity.type
_entity.pdbx_description
1 polymer ?
#
loop_
_entity_poly.entity_id
_entity_poly.type
_entity_poly.pdbx_seq_one_letter_code
_entity_poly.pdbx_strand_id
1 'polypeptide(L)'
;MKAIKIKGKIVEMNFEQCYCQFTPLRNKLAKQFSYMPIEREDLMQEIDLSFFKAYKSYSIDSGFEFITVAYKGIIHSIWKINKKFHSQKRQRYEGVVHLNELSQSADNPGELMDLLLQEDSFEEDLNIKLIFDSALKKLKRDDKAKAINLLRLGYKQLEVAEIIGCSQVQVSRFKCEFKEMFRDEMCS
;
A
#
# COMPACT_ATOMS: atom_id res chain seq x y z
N MET A 1 36.30 -10.06 23.01
CA MET A 1 36.30 -11.21 22.07
C MET A 1 35.13 -12.10 22.42
N LYS A 2 34.67 -12.95 21.49
CA LYS A 2 33.63 -13.95 21.76
C LYS A 2 34.14 -15.34 21.40
N ALA A 3 33.74 -16.31 22.20
CA ALA A 3 34.00 -17.70 21.92
C ALA A 3 32.95 -18.20 20.89
N ILE A 4 33.44 -18.71 19.76
CA ILE A 4 32.67 -19.11 18.59
C ILE A 4 32.91 -20.59 18.31
N LYS A 5 31.84 -21.39 18.19
CA LYS A 5 31.95 -22.80 17.81
C LYS A 5 32.02 -22.93 16.29
N ILE A 6 33.09 -23.55 15.81
CA ILE A 6 33.38 -23.78 14.40
C ILE A 6 33.89 -25.22 14.20
N LYS A 7 33.12 -26.02 13.46
CA LYS A 7 33.43 -27.43 13.15
C LYS A 7 33.77 -28.24 14.41
N GLY A 8 32.98 -28.05 15.48
CA GLY A 8 33.16 -28.71 16.77
C GLY A 8 34.24 -28.11 17.67
N LYS A 9 35.05 -27.15 17.18
CA LYS A 9 36.09 -26.48 17.97
C LYS A 9 35.60 -25.12 18.47
N ILE A 10 36.00 -24.75 19.68
CA ILE A 10 35.74 -23.42 20.22
C ILE A 10 36.95 -22.54 19.93
N VAL A 11 36.72 -21.41 19.28
CA VAL A 11 37.75 -20.44 18.92
C VAL A 11 37.31 -19.07 19.41
N GLU A 12 38.17 -18.37 20.13
CA GLU A 12 37.91 -16.97 20.48
C GLU A 12 38.28 -16.05 19.32
N MET A 13 37.36 -15.18 18.96
CA MET A 13 37.58 -14.17 17.93
C MET A 13 36.82 -12.90 18.22
N ASN A 14 37.34 -11.77 17.76
CA ASN A 14 36.58 -10.53 17.69
C ASN A 14 35.61 -10.55 16.48
N PHE A 15 34.82 -9.49 16.32
CA PHE A 15 33.86 -9.42 15.23
C PHE A 15 34.55 -9.43 13.85
N GLU A 16 35.62 -8.65 13.67
CA GLU A 16 36.32 -8.54 12.38
C GLU A 16 36.93 -9.87 11.93
N GLN A 17 37.58 -10.58 12.84
CA GLN A 17 38.11 -11.92 12.61
C GLN A 17 36.99 -12.90 12.22
N CYS A 18 35.87 -12.88 12.94
CA CYS A 18 34.70 -13.69 12.62
C CYS A 18 34.12 -13.30 11.24
N TYR A 19 34.05 -12.01 10.94
CA TYR A 19 33.54 -11.48 9.69
C TYR A 19 34.37 -11.92 8.49
N CYS A 20 35.70 -11.88 8.62
CA CYS A 20 36.65 -12.39 7.62
C CYS A 20 36.57 -13.91 7.48
N GLN A 21 36.49 -14.65 8.60
CA GLN A 21 36.40 -16.11 8.61
C GLN A 21 35.19 -16.63 7.82
N PHE A 22 34.06 -15.92 7.88
CA PHE A 22 32.82 -16.31 7.23
C PHE A 22 32.50 -15.51 5.95
N THR A 23 33.47 -14.83 5.36
CA THR A 23 33.34 -14.19 4.03
C THR A 23 32.77 -15.14 2.96
N PRO A 24 33.20 -16.41 2.84
CA PRO A 24 32.64 -17.33 1.85
C PRO A 24 31.13 -17.57 2.00
N LEU A 25 30.62 -17.63 3.25
CA LEU A 25 29.20 -17.76 3.52
C LEU A 25 28.43 -16.54 3.00
N ARG A 26 28.90 -15.34 3.38
CA ARG A 26 28.23 -14.07 3.03
C ARG A 26 28.20 -13.86 1.52
N ASN A 27 29.32 -14.11 0.83
CA ASN A 27 29.40 -14.04 -0.63
C ASN A 27 28.51 -15.07 -1.32
N LYS A 28 28.45 -16.30 -0.80
CA LYS A 28 27.54 -17.34 -1.32
C LYS A 28 26.08 -16.89 -1.22
N LEU A 29 25.67 -16.32 -0.08
CA LEU A 29 24.30 -15.85 0.13
C LEU A 29 23.98 -14.65 -0.76
N ALA A 30 24.88 -13.68 -0.88
CA ALA A 30 24.69 -12.54 -1.78
C ALA A 30 24.49 -12.98 -3.24
N LYS A 31 25.26 -13.99 -3.70
CA LYS A 31 25.07 -14.59 -5.02
C LYS A 31 23.76 -15.38 -5.13
N GLN A 32 23.42 -16.16 -4.10
CA GLN A 32 22.20 -16.97 -4.10
C GLN A 32 20.93 -16.12 -4.23
N PHE A 33 20.93 -14.93 -3.65
CA PHE A 33 19.76 -14.05 -3.62
C PHE A 33 19.84 -12.85 -4.58
N SER A 34 20.75 -12.89 -5.56
CA SER A 34 20.94 -11.80 -6.53
C SER A 34 19.74 -11.59 -7.46
N TYR A 35 18.78 -12.53 -7.50
CA TYR A 35 17.55 -12.42 -8.28
C TYR A 35 16.48 -11.55 -7.61
N MET A 36 16.66 -11.19 -6.33
CA MET A 36 15.67 -10.37 -5.62
C MET A 36 15.62 -8.96 -6.21
N PRO A 37 14.45 -8.29 -6.16
CA PRO A 37 14.27 -6.94 -6.68
C PRO A 37 14.84 -5.88 -5.71
N ILE A 38 16.09 -6.04 -5.30
CA ILE A 38 16.87 -5.11 -4.48
C ILE A 38 18.24 -4.93 -5.09
N GLU A 39 18.84 -3.77 -4.86
CA GLU A 39 20.21 -3.52 -5.29
C GLU A 39 21.18 -4.47 -4.58
N ARG A 40 22.26 -4.83 -5.29
CA ARG A 40 23.26 -5.76 -4.77
C ARG A 40 23.90 -5.25 -3.47
N GLU A 41 24.12 -3.94 -3.37
CA GLU A 41 24.70 -3.31 -2.19
C GLU A 41 23.76 -3.41 -0.98
N ASP A 42 22.47 -3.15 -1.18
CA ASP A 42 21.45 -3.31 -0.13
C ASP A 42 21.35 -4.76 0.36
N LEU A 43 21.39 -5.73 -0.55
CA LEU A 43 21.41 -7.15 -0.20
C LEU A 43 22.63 -7.49 0.66
N MET A 44 23.82 -7.02 0.26
CA MET A 44 25.05 -7.26 1.01
C MET A 44 24.97 -6.62 2.41
N GLN A 45 24.48 -5.38 2.50
CA GLN A 45 24.30 -4.70 3.78
C GLN A 45 23.34 -5.45 4.71
N GLU A 46 22.22 -5.97 4.20
CA GLU A 46 21.30 -6.75 5.04
C GLU A 46 21.95 -8.04 5.55
N ILE A 47 22.71 -8.73 4.69
CA ILE A 47 23.47 -9.94 5.07
C ILE A 47 24.45 -9.60 6.19
N ASP A 48 25.21 -8.52 6.04
CA ASP A 48 26.23 -8.10 7.01
C ASP A 48 25.61 -7.66 8.33
N LEU A 49 24.51 -6.91 8.29
CA LEU A 49 23.76 -6.50 9.48
C LEU A 49 23.19 -7.71 10.24
N SER A 50 22.64 -8.68 9.51
CA SER A 50 22.09 -9.91 10.08
C SER A 50 23.17 -10.80 10.67
N PHE A 51 24.32 -10.89 10.00
CA PHE A 51 25.51 -11.57 10.49
C PHE A 51 26.04 -10.94 11.78
N PHE A 52 26.14 -9.60 11.84
CA PHE A 52 26.54 -8.88 13.04
C PHE A 52 25.58 -9.11 14.21
N LYS A 53 24.27 -9.10 13.96
CA LYS A 53 23.26 -9.45 14.98
C LYS A 53 23.45 -10.86 15.50
N ALA A 54 23.71 -11.83 14.61
CA ALA A 54 23.99 -13.21 15.00
C ALA A 54 25.27 -13.30 15.86
N TYR A 55 26.34 -12.61 15.48
CA TYR A 55 27.55 -12.53 16.30
C TYR A 55 27.26 -11.95 17.69
N LYS A 56 26.50 -10.85 17.77
CA LYS A 56 26.14 -10.21 19.05
C LYS A 56 25.29 -11.10 19.95
N SER A 57 24.35 -11.86 19.41
CA SER A 57 23.45 -12.71 20.20
C SER A 57 23.96 -14.14 20.43
N TYR A 58 25.00 -14.57 19.72
CA TYR A 58 25.51 -15.94 19.83
C TYR A 58 26.02 -16.28 21.23
N SER A 59 25.61 -17.44 21.75
CA SER A 59 26.19 -18.08 22.93
C SER A 59 26.52 -19.54 22.61
N ILE A 60 27.66 -20.00 23.15
CA ILE A 60 28.10 -21.41 23.06
C ILE A 60 27.13 -22.34 23.78
N ASP A 61 26.43 -21.86 24.82
CA ASP A 61 25.50 -22.65 25.62
C ASP A 61 24.36 -23.23 24.78
N SER A 62 24.06 -22.60 23.63
CA SER A 62 23.09 -23.10 22.66
C SER A 62 23.51 -24.44 22.01
N GLY A 63 24.79 -24.82 22.09
CA GLY A 63 25.34 -26.06 21.51
C GLY A 63 25.53 -26.03 19.98
N PHE A 64 24.94 -25.06 19.28
CA PHE A 64 24.97 -24.95 17.83
C PHE A 64 26.26 -24.33 17.30
N GLU A 65 26.66 -24.77 16.10
CA GLU A 65 27.71 -24.12 15.31
C GLU A 65 27.30 -22.69 14.95
N PHE A 66 28.26 -21.76 15.00
CA PHE A 66 27.95 -20.35 14.70
C PHE A 66 27.39 -20.15 13.30
N ILE A 67 27.92 -20.89 12.31
CA ILE A 67 27.45 -20.84 10.93
C ILE A 67 25.94 -21.13 10.82
N THR A 68 25.42 -22.04 11.64
CA THR A 68 24.00 -22.40 11.67
C THR A 68 23.16 -21.24 12.19
N VAL A 69 23.61 -20.58 13.27
CA VAL A 69 22.93 -19.43 13.85
C VAL A 69 22.95 -18.24 12.89
N ALA A 70 24.11 -17.94 12.31
CA ALA A 70 24.27 -16.87 11.33
C ALA A 70 23.42 -17.10 10.08
N TYR A 71 23.47 -18.29 9.50
CA TYR A 71 22.67 -18.66 8.33
C TYR A 71 21.17 -18.48 8.62
N LYS A 72 20.67 -19.00 9.75
CA LYS A 72 19.27 -18.85 10.14
C LYS A 72 18.86 -17.37 10.25
N GLY A 73 19.70 -16.55 10.87
CA GLY A 73 19.45 -15.11 11.02
C GLY A 73 19.37 -14.38 9.68
N ILE A 74 20.32 -14.67 8.78
CA ILE A 74 20.40 -14.05 7.45
C ILE A 74 19.24 -14.48 6.54
N ILE A 75 18.91 -15.78 6.51
CA ILE A 75 17.80 -16.26 5.69
C ILE A 75 16.47 -15.65 6.17
N HIS A 76 16.29 -15.50 7.48
CA HIS A 76 15.08 -14.88 8.03
C HIS A 76 14.94 -13.41 7.65
N SER A 77 16.02 -12.63 7.65
CA SER A 77 15.96 -11.22 7.22
C SER A 77 15.69 -11.10 5.73
N ILE A 78 16.35 -11.91 4.91
CA ILE A 78 16.10 -12.00 3.47
C ILE A 78 14.64 -12.37 3.19
N TRP A 79 14.10 -13.37 3.88
CA TRP A 79 12.70 -13.76 3.75
C TRP A 79 11.75 -12.63 4.11
N LYS A 80 12.06 -11.86 5.18
CA LYS A 80 11.26 -10.68 5.55
C LYS A 80 11.28 -9.60 4.46
N ILE A 81 12.41 -9.37 3.81
CA ILE A 81 12.53 -8.45 2.69
C ILE A 81 11.68 -8.96 1.52
N ASN A 82 11.87 -10.21 1.13
CA ASN A 82 11.14 -10.81 0.01
C ASN A 82 9.62 -10.75 0.24
N LYS A 83 9.16 -11.04 1.47
CA LYS A 83 7.75 -10.91 1.85
C LYS A 83 7.22 -9.47 1.70
N LYS A 84 8.04 -8.45 1.97
CA LYS A 84 7.63 -7.05 1.77
C LYS A 84 7.41 -6.72 0.29
N PHE A 85 8.25 -7.24 -0.60
CA PHE A 85 8.07 -7.07 -2.05
C PHE A 85 6.82 -7.79 -2.58
N HIS A 86 6.51 -8.97 -2.04
CA HIS A 86 5.35 -9.75 -2.45
C HIS A 86 4.09 -9.50 -1.61
N SER A 87 4.08 -8.54 -0.69
CA SER A 87 2.89 -8.21 0.10
C SER A 87 1.85 -7.54 -0.81
N GLN A 88 0.59 -7.96 -0.76
CA GLN A 88 -0.50 -7.42 -1.60
C GLN A 88 -0.61 -5.88 -1.56
N LYS A 89 -0.29 -5.23 -0.42
CA LYS A 89 -0.26 -3.76 -0.30
C LYS A 89 0.91 -3.07 -1.02
N ARG A 90 1.86 -3.85 -1.53
CA ARG A 90 3.07 -3.44 -2.26
C ARG A 90 3.28 -4.23 -3.55
N GLN A 91 2.29 -5.05 -3.96
CA GLN A 91 2.31 -5.65 -5.29
C GLN A 91 2.33 -4.48 -6.26
N ARG A 92 3.51 -4.20 -6.83
CA ARG A 92 3.60 -3.48 -8.09
C ARG A 92 2.63 -4.23 -8.98
N TYR A 93 1.60 -3.56 -9.47
CA TYR A 93 0.73 -4.13 -10.50
C TYR A 93 1.64 -4.78 -11.54
N GLU A 94 1.44 -6.05 -11.89
CA GLU A 94 2.17 -6.62 -13.02
C GLU A 94 1.88 -5.74 -14.23
N GLY A 95 2.93 -5.17 -14.84
CA GLY A 95 2.78 -4.17 -15.90
C GLY A 95 2.83 -2.69 -15.47
N VAL A 96 3.47 -2.34 -14.34
CA VAL A 96 3.81 -0.92 -14.06
C VAL A 96 4.78 -0.42 -15.13
N VAL A 97 4.24 0.26 -16.14
CA VAL A 97 4.96 1.07 -17.12
C VAL A 97 5.37 2.37 -16.43
N HIS A 98 6.59 2.85 -16.68
CA HIS A 98 6.98 4.15 -16.15
C HIS A 98 6.20 5.23 -16.92
N LEU A 99 5.65 6.25 -16.24
CA LEU A 99 4.88 7.30 -16.91
C LEU A 99 5.72 8.09 -17.93
N ASN A 100 7.03 8.15 -17.70
CA ASN A 100 7.99 8.75 -18.63
C ASN A 100 8.54 7.73 -19.65
N GLU A 101 7.98 6.52 -19.71
CA GLU A 101 8.35 5.56 -20.75
C GLU A 101 7.78 6.03 -22.08
N LEU A 102 8.62 6.10 -23.10
CA LEU A 102 8.21 6.52 -24.44
C LEU A 102 7.34 5.42 -25.06
N SER A 103 6.16 5.81 -25.56
CA SER A 103 5.31 4.88 -26.31
C SER A 103 6.04 4.49 -27.62
N GLN A 104 6.26 3.19 -27.84
CA GLN A 104 6.86 2.69 -29.09
C GLN A 104 5.89 2.66 -30.28
N SER A 105 4.62 3.03 -30.07
CA SER A 105 3.57 2.93 -31.06
C SER A 105 3.00 4.31 -31.41
N ALA A 106 3.72 5.11 -32.20
CA ALA A 106 3.17 6.09 -33.16
C ALA A 106 4.31 6.95 -33.76
N ASP A 107 4.06 7.54 -34.93
CA ASP A 107 4.88 8.54 -35.62
C ASP A 107 5.21 9.83 -34.80
N ASN A 108 4.87 9.85 -33.51
CA ASN A 108 5.17 10.93 -32.59
C ASN A 108 5.51 10.36 -31.19
N PRO A 109 6.79 10.23 -30.82
CA PRO A 109 7.19 9.68 -29.52
C PRO A 109 6.89 10.70 -28.41
N GLY A 110 5.74 10.57 -27.75
CA GLY A 110 5.39 11.28 -26.52
C GLY A 110 5.60 10.42 -25.29
N GLU A 111 5.77 11.04 -24.12
CA GLU A 111 5.77 10.31 -22.84
C GLU A 111 4.36 9.77 -22.57
N LEU A 112 4.25 8.62 -21.91
CA LEU A 112 2.95 8.04 -21.55
C LEU A 112 2.07 9.04 -20.77
N MET A 113 2.70 9.89 -19.95
CA MET A 113 2.05 10.98 -19.22
C MET A 113 1.31 11.98 -20.13
N ASP A 114 1.84 12.25 -21.32
CA ASP A 114 1.23 13.17 -22.29
C ASP A 114 0.03 12.54 -23.01
N LEU A 115 -0.03 11.21 -23.07
CA LEU A 115 -1.13 10.43 -23.67
C LEU A 115 -2.28 10.19 -22.70
N LEU A 116 -2.06 10.34 -21.40
CA LEU A 116 -3.12 10.23 -20.40
C LEU A 116 -4.01 11.47 -20.47
N LEU A 117 -5.15 11.34 -21.14
CA LEU A 117 -6.21 12.34 -21.08
C LEU A 117 -6.69 12.45 -19.63
N GLN A 118 -6.80 13.69 -19.12
CA GLN A 118 -7.66 13.93 -17.98
C GLN A 118 -9.09 13.59 -18.44
N GLU A 119 -9.71 12.60 -17.81
CA GLU A 119 -11.18 12.49 -17.86
C GLU A 119 -11.72 13.73 -17.14
N ASP A 120 -11.88 14.82 -17.90
CA ASP A 120 -12.57 16.01 -17.44
C ASP A 120 -14.05 15.66 -17.27
N SER A 121 -14.37 15.02 -16.15
CA SER A 121 -15.72 14.75 -15.66
C SER A 121 -16.50 16.03 -15.34
N PHE A 122 -15.98 17.22 -15.70
CA PHE A 122 -16.64 18.50 -15.50
C PHE A 122 -18.03 18.53 -16.13
N GLU A 123 -18.18 18.04 -17.37
CA GLU A 123 -19.48 17.97 -18.04
C GLU A 123 -20.43 17.01 -17.32
N GLU A 124 -19.93 15.85 -16.87
CA GLU A 124 -20.70 14.87 -16.10
C GLU A 124 -21.15 15.44 -14.74
N ASP A 125 -20.24 16.09 -14.02
CA ASP A 125 -20.49 16.75 -12.74
C ASP A 125 -21.51 17.89 -12.87
N LEU A 126 -21.42 18.68 -13.94
CA LEU A 126 -22.40 19.72 -14.24
C LEU A 126 -23.76 19.12 -14.57
N ASN A 127 -23.81 18.07 -15.38
CA ASN A 127 -25.04 17.38 -15.74
C ASN A 127 -25.72 16.79 -14.50
N ILE A 128 -24.96 16.14 -13.60
CA ILE A 128 -25.49 15.60 -12.35
C ILE A 128 -26.06 16.72 -11.47
N LYS A 129 -25.37 17.86 -11.35
CA LYS A 129 -25.87 19.03 -10.59
C LYS A 129 -27.17 19.58 -11.19
N LEU A 130 -27.23 19.75 -12.51
CA LEU A 130 -28.41 20.26 -13.19
C LEU A 130 -29.62 19.34 -13.03
N ILE A 131 -29.42 18.03 -13.20
CA ILE A 131 -30.50 17.05 -13.04
C ILE A 131 -30.98 17.02 -11.59
N PHE A 132 -30.06 17.05 -10.62
CA PHE A 132 -30.43 17.11 -9.20
C PHE A 132 -31.24 18.36 -8.85
N ASP A 133 -30.83 19.54 -9.32
CA ASP A 133 -31.57 20.78 -9.08
C ASP A 133 -32.94 20.77 -9.77
N SER A 134 -33.07 20.11 -10.93
CA SER A 134 -34.35 19.89 -11.60
C SER A 134 -35.29 18.97 -10.80
N ALA A 135 -34.75 17.87 -10.25
CA ALA A 135 -35.48 16.91 -9.44
C ALA A 135 -35.96 17.54 -8.13
N LEU A 136 -35.13 18.40 -7.53
CA LEU A 136 -35.51 19.17 -6.35
C LEU A 136 -36.68 20.12 -6.62
N LYS A 137 -36.69 20.82 -7.76
CA LYS A 137 -37.79 21.75 -8.12
C LYS A 137 -39.13 21.05 -8.31
N LYS A 138 -39.14 19.76 -8.66
CA LYS A 138 -40.36 18.95 -8.79
C LYS A 138 -40.98 18.56 -7.45
N LEU A 139 -40.26 18.70 -6.35
CA LEU A 139 -40.80 18.45 -5.02
C LEU A 139 -41.84 19.52 -4.66
N LYS A 140 -43.11 19.11 -4.57
CA LYS A 140 -44.25 19.98 -4.25
C LYS A 140 -44.21 20.63 -2.86
N ARG A 141 -43.30 20.22 -1.98
CA ARG A 141 -43.21 20.68 -0.59
C ARG A 141 -41.84 21.29 -0.32
N ASP A 142 -41.85 22.57 0.05
CA ASP A 142 -40.64 23.36 0.31
C ASP A 142 -39.79 22.77 1.46
N ASP A 143 -40.42 22.26 2.51
CA ASP A 143 -39.74 21.61 3.64
C ASP A 143 -38.99 20.34 3.22
N LYS A 144 -39.56 19.58 2.26
CA LYS A 144 -38.93 18.36 1.74
C LYS A 144 -37.73 18.71 0.87
N ALA A 145 -37.85 19.73 0.00
CA ALA A 145 -36.74 20.21 -0.81
C ALA A 145 -35.59 20.75 0.05
N LYS A 146 -35.91 21.51 1.11
CA LYS A 146 -34.92 21.98 2.10
C LYS A 146 -34.24 20.83 2.83
N ALA A 147 -34.99 19.79 3.24
CA ALA A 147 -34.41 18.61 3.89
C ALA A 147 -33.39 17.90 3.00
N ILE A 148 -33.74 17.67 1.73
CA ILE A 148 -32.85 17.00 0.76
C ILE A 148 -31.60 17.85 0.48
N ASN A 149 -31.75 19.18 0.36
CA ASN A 149 -30.61 20.08 0.20
C ASN A 149 -29.65 20.06 1.38
N LEU A 150 -30.16 20.10 2.62
CA LEU A 150 -29.30 20.01 3.81
C LEU A 150 -28.59 18.65 3.89
N LEU A 151 -29.27 17.56 3.53
CA LEU A 151 -28.64 16.24 3.43
C LEU A 151 -27.53 16.21 2.36
N ARG A 152 -27.73 16.88 1.21
CA ARG A 152 -26.68 17.02 0.17
C ARG A 152 -25.45 17.76 0.69
N LEU A 153 -25.67 18.79 1.52
CA LEU A 153 -24.59 19.57 2.15
C LEU A 153 -23.86 18.81 3.29
N GLY A 154 -24.28 17.59 3.61
CA GLY A 154 -23.60 16.71 4.55
C GLY A 154 -24.13 16.71 5.98
N TYR A 155 -25.24 17.42 6.25
CA TYR A 155 -25.88 17.43 7.57
C TYR A 155 -26.45 16.05 7.92
N LYS A 156 -26.38 15.66 9.20
CA LYS A 156 -26.96 14.40 9.68
C LYS A 156 -28.48 14.51 9.74
N GLN A 157 -29.17 13.38 9.60
CA GLN A 157 -30.64 13.35 9.60
C GLN A 157 -31.26 13.93 10.89
N LEU A 158 -30.59 13.77 12.03
CA LEU A 158 -31.01 14.37 13.31
C LEU A 158 -30.91 15.90 13.26
N GLU A 159 -29.80 16.45 12.75
CA GLU A 159 -29.57 17.90 12.61
C GLU A 159 -30.58 18.51 11.62
N VAL A 160 -30.85 17.84 10.50
CA VAL A 160 -31.86 18.27 9.51
C VAL A 160 -33.27 18.26 10.12
N ALA A 161 -33.57 17.25 10.94
CA ALA A 161 -34.86 17.13 11.62
C ALA A 161 -35.09 18.29 12.60
N GLU A 162 -34.05 18.67 13.36
CA GLU A 162 -34.06 19.83 14.26
C GLU A 162 -34.24 21.15 13.50
N ILE A 163 -33.53 21.35 12.38
CA ILE A 163 -33.60 22.57 11.57
C ILE A 163 -34.98 22.75 10.93
N ILE A 164 -35.61 21.66 10.49
CA ILE A 164 -36.89 21.70 9.77
C ILE A 164 -38.09 21.58 10.72
N GLY A 165 -37.86 21.21 11.98
CA GLY A 165 -38.92 21.01 12.97
C GLY A 165 -39.74 19.73 12.69
N CYS A 166 -39.08 18.66 12.25
CA CYS A 166 -39.71 17.37 12.00
C CYS A 166 -38.97 16.23 12.71
N SER A 167 -39.47 14.99 12.62
CA SER A 167 -38.79 13.82 13.19
C SER A 167 -37.70 13.28 12.24
N GLN A 168 -36.65 12.68 12.81
CA GLN A 168 -35.61 12.00 12.03
C GLN A 168 -36.18 10.91 11.11
N VAL A 169 -37.24 10.22 11.54
CA VAL A 169 -37.96 9.23 10.72
C VAL A 169 -38.60 9.87 9.48
N GLN A 170 -39.16 11.08 9.60
CA GLN A 170 -39.70 11.82 8.46
C GLN A 170 -38.60 12.26 7.48
N VAL A 171 -37.45 12.71 7.97
CA VAL A 171 -36.28 13.02 7.13
C VAL A 171 -35.80 11.77 6.39
N SER A 172 -35.80 10.61 7.05
CA SER A 172 -35.46 9.34 6.41
C SER A 172 -36.45 8.97 5.29
N ARG A 173 -37.76 9.18 5.50
CA ARG A 173 -38.78 8.96 4.47
C ARG A 173 -38.60 9.90 3.28
N PHE A 174 -38.33 11.19 3.54
CA PHE A 174 -38.05 12.16 2.48
C PHE A 174 -36.87 11.72 1.61
N LYS A 175 -35.78 11.23 2.24
CA LYS A 175 -34.61 10.70 1.55
C LYS A 175 -34.95 9.49 0.67
N CYS A 176 -35.71 8.52 1.19
CA CYS A 176 -36.11 7.34 0.42
C CYS A 176 -37.00 7.71 -0.78
N GLU A 177 -38.05 8.52 -0.56
CA GLU A 177 -38.96 8.94 -1.62
C GLU A 177 -38.23 9.76 -2.70
N PHE A 178 -37.31 10.64 -2.31
CA PHE A 178 -36.51 11.40 -3.28
C PHE A 178 -35.57 10.49 -4.07
N LYS A 179 -34.97 9.47 -3.42
CA LYS A 179 -34.08 8.52 -4.08
C LYS A 179 -34.82 7.69 -5.14
N GLU A 180 -36.06 7.29 -4.87
CA GLU A 180 -36.90 6.58 -5.84
C GLU A 180 -37.25 7.47 -7.03
N MET A 181 -37.76 8.69 -6.76
CA MET A 181 -38.06 9.67 -7.81
C MET A 181 -36.83 10.01 -8.67
N PHE A 182 -35.67 10.21 -8.03
CA PHE A 182 -34.43 10.54 -8.73
C PHE A 182 -33.90 9.36 -9.57
N ARG A 183 -34.12 8.11 -9.12
CA ARG A 183 -33.76 6.92 -9.89
C ARG A 183 -34.58 6.82 -11.16
N ASP A 184 -35.89 7.07 -11.09
CA ASP A 184 -36.77 7.02 -12.26
C ASP A 184 -36.38 8.07 -13.32
N GLU A 185 -35.89 9.24 -12.89
CA GLU A 185 -35.38 10.30 -13.79
C GLU A 185 -34.02 9.99 -14.42
N MET A 186 -33.20 9.14 -13.80
CA MET A 186 -31.92 8.69 -14.39
C MET A 186 -32.10 7.54 -15.40
N CYS A 187 -33.22 6.81 -15.31
CA CYS A 187 -33.51 5.66 -16.16
C CYS A 187 -34.54 5.93 -17.28
N SER A 188 -35.09 7.15 -17.35
CA SER A 188 -35.98 7.62 -18.43
C SER A 188 -35.20 8.45 -19.45
#